data_AF-A0A952TMP5-F1
#
_entry.id   AF-A0A952TMP5-F1
#
_cell.length_a   1.000
_cell.length_b   1.000
_cell.length_c   1.000
_cell.angle_alpha   90.00
_cell.angle_beta   90.00
_cell.angle_gamma   90.00
#
_symmetry.space_group_name_H-M   'P 1'
#
loop_
_entity.id
_entity.type
_entity.pdbx_description
1 polymer ?
#
loop_
_entity_poly.entity_id
_entity_poly.type
_entity_poly.pdbx_seq_one_letter_code
_entity_poly.pdbx_strand_id
1 'polypeptide(L)'
;MLNNGKDGIMVFEPGFLKVKKGDSVKFVPTDAAHDMSSVSIPAKAKAFKAPLNKGVTVKLTEEGVYLYECKAHITMAMVGVIQVGDKAPNLSEVEKAAQPLAATFVLNKDRLTKYLAQVQK
;
A
#
# COMPACT_ATOMS: atom_id res chain seq x y z
N MET A 1 -5.55 -6.88 6.87
CA MET A 1 -5.60 -7.56 5.55
C MET A 1 -6.83 -8.43 5.59
N LEU A 2 -7.79 -8.12 4.71
CA LEU A 2 -9.15 -8.64 4.79
C LEU A 2 -9.59 -9.15 3.42
N ASN A 3 -10.39 -10.21 3.43
CA ASN A 3 -11.11 -10.70 2.27
C ASN A 3 -12.25 -9.75 1.87
N ASN A 4 -12.88 -9.11 2.86
CA ASN A 4 -13.94 -8.12 2.67
C ASN A 4 -13.73 -6.95 3.62
N GLY A 5 -13.79 -5.72 3.11
CA GLY A 5 -13.76 -4.50 3.91
C GLY A 5 -14.53 -3.37 3.26
N LYS A 6 -14.37 -2.16 3.78
CA LYS A 6 -15.14 -0.98 3.33
C LYS A 6 -14.96 -0.64 1.85
N ASP A 7 -13.76 -0.92 1.32
CA ASP A 7 -13.39 -0.65 -0.07
C ASP A 7 -13.61 -1.86 -0.99
N GLY A 8 -14.38 -2.87 -0.55
CA GLY A 8 -14.74 -4.07 -1.29
C GLY A 8 -13.92 -5.30 -0.91
N ILE A 9 -13.74 -6.21 -1.87
CA ILE A 9 -13.01 -7.46 -1.64
C ILE A 9 -11.49 -7.27 -1.71
N MET A 10 -10.76 -8.11 -0.99
CA MET A 10 -9.28 -8.20 -0.98
C MET A 10 -8.64 -6.82 -0.74
N VAL A 11 -8.65 -6.39 0.53
CA VAL A 11 -8.27 -5.03 0.91
C VAL A 11 -7.27 -4.99 2.06
N PHE A 12 -6.39 -4.00 2.00
CA PHE A 12 -5.81 -3.43 3.20
C PHE A 12 -6.82 -2.42 3.75
N GLU A 13 -7.16 -2.50 5.04
CA GLU A 13 -8.03 -1.53 5.69
C GLU A 13 -7.29 -0.85 6.85
N PRO A 14 -7.14 0.49 6.82
CA PRO A 14 -7.52 1.38 5.72
C PRO A 14 -6.62 1.19 4.47
N GLY A 15 -7.15 1.49 3.28
CA GLY A 15 -6.39 1.40 2.01
C GLY A 15 -5.44 2.58 1.75
N PHE A 16 -5.74 3.74 2.33
CA PHE A 16 -4.83 4.89 2.45
C PHE A 16 -4.60 5.21 3.92
N LEU A 17 -3.35 5.50 4.28
CA LEU A 17 -3.00 5.89 5.65
C LEU A 17 -1.95 7.00 5.63
N LYS A 18 -2.23 8.13 6.30
CA LYS A 18 -1.23 9.17 6.59
C LYS A 18 -0.67 8.97 8.00
N VAL A 19 0.66 8.99 8.14
CA VAL A 19 1.37 8.84 9.42
C VAL A 19 2.49 9.87 9.54
N LYS A 20 3.07 10.00 10.74
CA LYS A 20 4.25 10.84 10.97
C LYS A 20 5.53 10.03 10.74
N LYS A 21 6.60 10.74 10.39
CA LYS A 21 7.95 10.15 10.32
C LYS A 21 8.35 9.58 11.68
N GLY A 22 8.76 8.31 11.69
CA GLY A 22 9.13 7.56 12.89
C GLY A 22 8.04 6.62 13.40
N ASP A 23 6.80 6.78 12.94
CA ASP A 23 5.68 5.89 13.29
C ASP A 23 5.94 4.47 12.78
N SER A 24 5.21 3.52 13.35
CA SER A 24 5.21 2.13 12.92
C SER A 24 3.82 1.69 12.51
N VAL A 25 3.72 0.99 11.38
CA VAL A 25 2.48 0.39 10.87
C VAL A 25 2.57 -1.12 11.00
N LYS A 26 1.59 -1.72 11.68
CA LYS A 26 1.47 -3.17 11.81
C LYS A 26 0.47 -3.70 10.80
N PHE A 27 0.95 -4.53 9.88
CA PHE A 27 0.12 -5.28 8.96
C PHE A 27 -0.33 -6.57 9.63
N VAL A 28 -1.65 -6.74 9.77
CA VAL A 28 -2.25 -7.90 10.41
C VAL A 28 -2.99 -8.75 9.36
N PRO A 29 -2.63 -10.05 9.19
CA PRO A 29 -3.39 -11.00 8.40
C PRO A 29 -4.63 -11.42 9.18
N THR A 30 -5.64 -10.54 9.21
CA THR A 30 -6.90 -10.81 9.89
C THR A 30 -7.62 -11.99 9.24
N ASP A 31 -7.69 -11.97 7.91
CA ASP A 31 -8.09 -13.12 7.12
C ASP A 31 -6.88 -13.87 6.56
N ALA A 32 -7.06 -15.16 6.28
CA ALA A 32 -6.03 -16.01 5.70
C ALA A 32 -5.84 -15.71 4.20
N ALA A 33 -4.74 -16.24 3.66
CA ALA A 33 -4.26 -16.13 2.28
C ALA A 33 -3.69 -14.77 1.87
N HIS A 34 -3.35 -13.88 2.81
CA HIS A 34 -2.73 -12.60 2.48
C HIS A 34 -1.21 -12.58 2.72
N ASP A 35 -0.49 -12.01 1.77
CA ASP A 35 0.90 -11.57 1.89
C ASP A 35 0.98 -10.06 1.69
N MET A 36 2.17 -9.48 1.81
CA MET A 36 2.37 -8.10 1.41
C MET A 36 3.80 -7.80 0.97
N SER A 37 3.98 -6.88 0.03
CA SER A 37 5.30 -6.35 -0.34
C SER A 37 5.24 -4.91 -0.82
N SER A 38 6.28 -4.14 -0.52
CA SER A 38 6.48 -2.80 -1.05
C SER A 38 6.73 -2.82 -2.58
N VAL A 39 6.09 -1.91 -3.30
CA VAL A 39 6.21 -1.73 -4.77
C VAL A 39 7.05 -0.49 -5.12
N SER A 40 6.70 0.66 -4.54
CA SER A 40 7.43 1.92 -4.74
C SER A 40 7.51 2.66 -3.41
N ILE A 41 8.70 3.10 -3.03
CA ILE A 41 9.01 3.67 -1.71
C ILE A 41 10.01 4.83 -1.87
N PRO A 42 10.16 5.71 -0.87
CA PRO A 42 11.20 6.73 -0.88
C PRO A 42 12.59 6.11 -1.05
N ALA A 43 13.49 6.76 -1.79
CA ALA A 43 14.78 6.18 -2.21
C ALA A 43 15.67 5.66 -1.07
N LYS A 44 15.55 6.23 0.14
CA LYS A 44 16.32 5.82 1.33
C LYS A 44 15.58 4.84 2.23
N ALA A 45 14.33 4.51 1.90
CA ALA A 45 13.53 3.59 2.69
C ALA A 45 13.96 2.14 2.41
N LYS A 46 13.81 1.28 3.42
CA LYS A 46 14.03 -0.16 3.25
C LYS A 46 12.77 -0.80 2.69
N ALA A 47 12.94 -1.61 1.64
CA ALA A 47 11.87 -2.47 1.15
C ALA A 47 11.38 -3.39 2.28
N PHE A 48 10.09 -3.67 2.29
CA PHE A 48 9.46 -4.50 3.30
C PHE A 48 8.50 -5.50 2.66
N LYS A 49 8.36 -6.64 3.32
CA LYS A 49 7.42 -7.70 2.94
C LYS A 49 6.94 -8.47 4.16
N ALA A 50 5.76 -9.03 4.05
CA ALA A 50 5.20 -9.98 4.99
C ALA A 50 4.95 -11.31 4.26
N PRO A 51 5.47 -12.45 4.76
CA PRO A 51 5.12 -13.76 4.20
C PRO A 51 3.62 -14.04 4.31
N LEU A 52 3.13 -14.99 3.51
CA LEU A 52 1.74 -15.45 3.55
C LEU A 52 1.30 -15.78 4.98
N ASN A 53 0.15 -15.24 5.39
CA ASN A 53 -0.46 -15.43 6.72
C ASN A 53 0.42 -14.95 7.90
N LYS A 54 1.45 -14.12 7.64
CA LYS A 54 2.29 -13.54 8.68
C LYS A 54 2.14 -12.03 8.69
N GLY A 55 2.01 -11.47 9.89
CA GLY A 55 2.04 -10.02 10.07
C GLY A 55 3.47 -9.49 10.09
N VAL A 56 3.61 -8.20 9.83
CA VAL A 56 4.89 -7.48 9.96
C VAL A 56 4.63 -6.09 10.55
N THR A 57 5.56 -5.59 11.34
CA THR A 57 5.55 -4.18 11.78
C THR A 57 6.66 -3.45 11.05
N VAL A 58 6.30 -2.40 10.32
CA VAL A 58 7.22 -1.58 9.52
C VAL A 58 7.37 -0.23 10.18
N LYS A 59 8.62 0.13 10.54
CA LYS A 59 8.95 1.48 11.02
C LYS A 59 9.22 2.38 9.82
N LEU A 60 8.54 3.51 9.76
CA LEU A 60 8.53 4.40 8.59
C LEU A 60 9.40 5.63 8.87
N THR A 61 10.67 5.57 8.49
CA THR A 61 11.67 6.61 8.81
C THR A 61 11.89 7.62 7.70
N GLU A 62 11.52 7.30 6.46
CA GLU A 62 11.67 8.22 5.33
C GLU A 62 10.33 8.86 4.99
N GLU A 63 10.36 10.17 4.78
CA GLU A 63 9.22 10.96 4.34
C GLU A 63 8.87 10.62 2.88
N GLY A 64 7.58 10.69 2.55
CA GLY A 64 7.06 10.42 1.21
C GLY A 64 6.03 9.30 1.16
N VAL A 65 5.79 8.81 -0.05
CA VAL A 65 4.69 7.89 -0.36
C VAL A 65 5.21 6.48 -0.57
N TYR A 66 4.51 5.53 0.03
CA TYR A 66 4.79 4.10 -0.02
C TYR A 66 3.60 3.39 -0.64
N LEU A 67 3.81 2.83 -1.83
CA LEU A 67 2.87 1.93 -2.49
C LEU A 67 3.26 0.49 -2.18
N TYR A 68 2.29 -0.32 -1.81
CA TYR A 68 2.47 -1.74 -1.52
C TYR A 68 1.29 -2.56 -2.02
N GLU A 69 1.53 -3.86 -2.17
CA GLU A 69 0.57 -4.81 -2.73
C GLU A 69 0.47 -6.08 -1.89
N CYS A 70 -0.61 -6.84 -2.08
CA CYS A 70 -0.67 -8.27 -1.85
C CYS A 70 -0.61 -8.96 -3.21
N LYS A 71 0.47 -9.71 -3.46
CA LYS A 71 0.77 -10.25 -4.79
C LYS A 71 -0.25 -11.29 -5.22
N ALA A 72 -0.69 -12.14 -4.30
CA ALA A 72 -1.70 -13.18 -4.55
C ALA A 72 -3.05 -12.60 -5.01
N HIS A 73 -3.35 -11.34 -4.67
CA HIS A 73 -4.62 -10.69 -4.94
C HIS A 73 -4.50 -9.44 -5.81
N ILE A 74 -3.41 -9.30 -6.56
CA ILE A 74 -3.13 -8.06 -7.27
C ILE A 74 -4.12 -7.79 -8.41
N THR A 75 -4.60 -8.83 -9.09
CA THR A 75 -5.65 -8.70 -10.13
C THR A 75 -6.99 -8.19 -9.57
N MET A 76 -7.18 -8.23 -8.25
CA MET A 76 -8.35 -7.69 -7.55
C MET A 76 -8.07 -6.30 -6.93
N ALA A 77 -6.94 -5.70 -7.27
CA ALA A 77 -6.43 -4.43 -6.75
C ALA A 77 -6.22 -4.44 -5.23
N MET A 78 -5.67 -5.52 -4.66
CA MET A 78 -5.27 -5.52 -3.25
C MET A 78 -3.96 -4.74 -3.07
N VAL A 79 -4.10 -3.43 -3.00
CA VAL A 79 -3.01 -2.46 -2.84
C VAL A 79 -3.30 -1.53 -1.69
N GLY A 80 -2.27 -0.85 -1.19
CA GLY A 80 -2.45 0.24 -0.25
C GLY A 80 -1.38 1.31 -0.43
N VAL A 81 -1.69 2.49 0.11
CA VAL A 81 -0.84 3.68 0.04
C VAL A 81 -0.62 4.21 1.44
N ILE A 82 0.64 4.42 1.82
CA ILE A 82 0.97 5.15 3.04
C ILE A 82 1.68 6.45 2.65
N GLN A 83 1.23 7.57 3.22
CA GLN A 83 1.98 8.83 3.20
C GLN A 83 2.64 9.04 4.56
N VAL A 84 3.95 9.26 4.56
CA VAL A 84 4.72 9.59 5.76
C VAL A 84 5.07 11.06 5.69
N GLY A 85 4.68 11.82 6.72
CA GLY A 85 4.90 13.25 6.80
C GLY A 85 3.95 14.06 5.92
N ASP A 86 4.25 15.35 5.77
CA ASP A 86 3.36 16.31 5.11
C ASP A 86 3.65 16.51 3.62
N LYS A 87 4.83 16.07 3.16
CA LYS A 87 5.22 16.17 1.75
C LYS A 87 5.25 14.82 1.08
N ALA A 88 5.03 14.81 -0.23
CA ALA A 88 5.09 13.62 -1.07
C ALA A 88 6.13 13.77 -2.19
N PRO A 89 7.44 13.93 -1.87
CA PRO A 89 8.47 14.26 -2.86
C PRO A 89 8.64 13.21 -3.95
N ASN A 90 8.26 11.96 -3.69
CA ASN A 90 8.33 10.84 -4.62
C ASN A 90 6.97 10.44 -5.23
N LEU A 91 5.95 11.31 -5.16
CA LEU A 91 4.62 10.98 -5.68
C LEU A 91 4.65 10.69 -7.18
N SER A 92 5.45 11.43 -7.96
CA SER A 92 5.54 11.21 -9.40
C SER A 92 6.07 9.81 -9.74
N GLU A 93 7.07 9.33 -9.00
CA GLU A 93 7.62 8.00 -9.13
C GLU A 93 6.62 6.92 -8.71
N VAL A 94 5.85 7.18 -7.65
CA VAL A 94 4.77 6.29 -7.21
C VAL A 94 3.66 6.20 -8.27
N GLU A 95 3.24 7.32 -8.86
CA GLU A 95 2.23 7.34 -9.93
C GLU A 95 2.72 6.58 -11.17
N LYS A 96 4.00 6.72 -11.54
CA LYS A 96 4.61 5.93 -12.63
C LYS A 96 4.62 4.44 -12.31
N ALA A 97 4.97 4.06 -11.08
CA ALA A 97 4.96 2.66 -10.65
C ALA A 97 3.54 2.08 -10.55
N ALA A 98 2.54 2.92 -10.29
CA ALA A 98 1.14 2.53 -10.21
C ALA A 98 0.53 2.16 -11.57
N GLN A 99 1.02 2.73 -12.68
CA GLN A 99 0.49 2.47 -14.03
C GLN A 99 0.55 1.00 -14.46
N PRO A 100 1.72 0.32 -14.48
CA PRO A 100 1.78 -1.09 -14.85
C PRO A 100 1.03 -1.97 -13.86
N LEU A 101 0.96 -1.56 -12.58
CA LEU A 101 0.22 -2.28 -11.56
C LEU A 101 -1.29 -2.25 -11.82
N ALA A 102 -1.83 -1.06 -12.04
CA ALA A 102 -3.24 -0.83 -12.33
C ALA A 102 -3.68 -1.53 -13.63
N ALA A 103 -2.79 -1.67 -14.60
CA ALA A 103 -3.07 -2.41 -15.84
C ALA A 103 -3.37 -3.90 -15.60
N THR A 104 -2.93 -4.48 -14.47
CA THR A 104 -3.23 -5.88 -14.10
C THR A 104 -4.61 -6.05 -13.46
N PHE A 105 -5.29 -4.95 -13.09
CA PHE A 105 -6.53 -5.02 -12.32
C PHE A 105 -7.71 -5.45 -13.21
N VAL A 106 -8.38 -6.50 -12.78
CA VAL A 106 -9.63 -6.99 -13.36
C VAL A 106 -10.81 -6.44 -12.56
N LEU A 107 -10.68 -6.36 -11.24
CA LEU A 107 -11.67 -5.79 -10.33
C LEU A 107 -11.14 -4.54 -9.63
N ASN A 108 -12.05 -3.66 -9.19
CA ASN A 108 -11.73 -2.45 -8.42
C ASN A 108 -10.69 -1.54 -9.12
N LYS A 109 -10.82 -1.38 -10.44
CA LYS A 109 -9.82 -0.75 -11.32
C LYS A 109 -9.46 0.69 -10.93
N ASP A 110 -10.35 1.38 -10.25
CA ASP A 110 -10.22 2.76 -9.79
C ASP A 110 -9.66 2.88 -8.36
N ARG A 111 -9.51 1.77 -7.62
CA ARG A 111 -9.12 1.77 -6.20
C ARG A 111 -7.78 2.43 -5.96
N LEU A 112 -6.74 2.07 -6.73
CA LEU A 112 -5.42 2.67 -6.56
C LEU A 112 -5.44 4.18 -6.84
N THR A 113 -6.15 4.61 -7.89
CA THR A 113 -6.33 6.03 -8.20
C THR A 113 -7.04 6.77 -7.07
N LYS A 114 -8.08 6.18 -6.46
CA LYS A 114 -8.78 6.74 -5.29
C LYS A 114 -7.87 6.87 -4.06
N TYR A 115 -6.94 5.94 -3.84
CA TYR A 115 -5.98 6.03 -2.74
C TYR A 115 -4.90 7.08 -3.01
N LEU A 116 -4.36 7.13 -4.22
CA LEU A 116 -3.37 8.14 -4.60
C LEU A 116 -3.94 9.57 -4.58
N ALA A 117 -5.22 9.74 -4.91
CA ALA A 117 -5.90 11.03 -4.83
C ALA A 117 -6.01 11.60 -3.40
N GLN A 118 -5.81 10.78 -2.37
CA GLN A 118 -5.79 11.22 -0.97
C GLN A 118 -4.42 11.72 -0.51
N VAL A 119 -3.36 11.50 -1.30
CA VAL A 119 -2.01 11.98 -0.98
C VAL A 119 -1.99 13.51 -1.02
N GLN A 120 -1.51 14.10 0.06
CA GLN A 120 -1.29 15.54 0.17
C GLN A 120 0.08 15.89 -0.43
N LYS A 121 0.10 16.83 -1.37
CA LYS A 121 1.29 17.25 -2.12
C LYS A 121 2.17 18.18 -1.32
#